data_AF-A0A973LBF0-F1
#
_entry.id   AF-A0A973LBF0-F1
#
_cell.length_a   1.000
_cell.length_b   1.000
_cell.length_c   1.000
_cell.angle_alpha   90.00
_cell.angle_beta   90.00
_cell.angle_gamma   90.00
#
_symmetry.space_group_name_H-M   'P 1'
#
loop_
_entity.id
_entity.type
_entity.pdbx_description
1 polymer ?
#
loop_
_entity_poly.entity_id
_entity_poly.type
_entity_poly.pdbx_seq_one_letter_code
_entity_poly.pdbx_strand_id
1 'polypeptide(L)'
;RPQPTRPAARRSAVAGLARGAAVAVDYAHTAGARPAFGTLTGYRDGHQVPAVPDGSCDLTAHVALDACAAALGPDVETKLTTQREFLRGLGFSGSRPDLAQATTDPVGYLRALSRASAAAELTDRAGLGAFGWLLAFSGC
;
A
#
# COMPACT_ATOMS: atom_id res chain seq x y z
N ARG A 1 -17.85 -8.96 -19.68
CA ARG A 1 -16.50 -9.59 -19.73
C ARG A 1 -16.08 -9.86 -18.29
N PRO A 2 -15.55 -11.05 -17.94
CA PRO A 2 -14.99 -11.28 -16.61
C PRO A 2 -13.80 -10.35 -16.39
N GLN A 3 -13.67 -9.79 -15.18
CA GLN A 3 -12.47 -9.05 -14.81
C GLN A 3 -11.28 -10.01 -14.65
N PRO A 4 -10.07 -9.62 -15.08
CA PRO A 4 -8.88 -10.44 -14.87
C PRO A 4 -8.60 -10.60 -13.37
N THR A 5 -8.04 -11.75 -12.99
CA THR A 5 -7.57 -11.94 -11.61
C THR A 5 -6.45 -10.95 -11.29
N ARG A 6 -6.31 -10.58 -10.01
CA ARG A 6 -5.29 -9.62 -9.57
C ARG A 6 -3.85 -10.00 -10.01
N PRO A 7 -3.40 -11.27 -9.95
CA PRO A 7 -2.12 -11.67 -10.51
C PRO A 7 -2.00 -11.48 -12.02
N ALA A 8 -3.07 -11.75 -12.78
CA ALA A 8 -3.07 -11.56 -14.23
C ALA A 8 -3.01 -10.08 -14.62
N ALA A 9 -3.75 -9.22 -13.92
CA ALA A 9 -3.69 -7.78 -14.11
C ALA A 9 -2.28 -7.22 -13.85
N ARG A 10 -1.62 -7.68 -12.78
CA ARG A 10 -0.24 -7.26 -12.45
C ARG A 10 0.78 -7.74 -13.47
N ARG A 11 0.70 -9.00 -13.92
CA ARG A 11 1.52 -9.50 -15.03
C ARG A 11 1.37 -8.64 -16.28
N SER A 12 0.14 -8.30 -16.65
CA SER A 12 -0.11 -7.44 -17.80
C SER A 12 0.52 -6.05 -17.65
N ALA A 13 0.50 -5.47 -16.45
CA ALA A 13 1.12 -4.18 -16.19
C ALA A 13 2.66 -4.25 -16.33
N VAL A 14 3.30 -5.31 -15.79
CA VAL A 14 4.75 -5.50 -15.90
C VAL A 14 5.17 -5.80 -17.35
N ALA A 15 4.41 -6.63 -18.07
CA ALA A 15 4.69 -6.96 -19.47
C ALA A 15 4.61 -5.74 -20.41
N GLY A 16 3.91 -4.67 -20.01
CA GLY A 16 3.87 -3.41 -20.74
C GLY A 16 5.13 -2.54 -20.55
N LEU A 17 6.05 -2.91 -19.66
CA LEU A 17 7.24 -2.12 -19.36
C LEU A 17 8.43 -2.53 -20.23
N ALA A 18 8.89 -1.62 -21.08
CA ALA A 18 10.19 -1.76 -21.76
C ALA A 18 11.37 -1.54 -20.79
N ARG A 19 11.24 -0.60 -19.86
CA ARG A 19 12.21 -0.34 -18.78
C ARG A 19 11.52 0.41 -17.63
N GLY A 20 11.85 0.08 -16.39
CA GLY A 20 11.38 0.79 -15.19
C GLY A 20 10.78 -0.15 -14.15
N ALA A 21 9.80 0.36 -13.39
CA ALA A 21 9.17 -0.38 -12.31
C ALA A 21 7.64 -0.28 -12.36
N ALA A 22 6.96 -1.39 -12.03
CA ALA A 22 5.56 -1.40 -11.65
C ALA A 22 5.46 -1.54 -10.13
N VAL A 23 4.59 -0.75 -9.51
CA VAL A 23 4.38 -0.77 -8.06
C VAL A 23 2.92 -1.10 -7.76
N ALA A 24 2.71 -2.06 -6.87
CA ALA A 24 1.40 -2.36 -6.30
C ALA A 24 1.43 -2.11 -4.80
N VAL A 25 0.44 -1.36 -4.33
CA VAL A 25 0.24 -1.02 -2.91
C VAL A 25 -1.15 -1.45 -2.50
N ASP A 26 -1.26 -2.23 -1.43
CA ASP A 26 -2.56 -2.77 -1.00
C ASP A 26 -2.53 -3.17 0.48
N TYR A 27 -3.71 -3.31 1.09
CA TYR A 27 -3.84 -4.02 2.36
C TYR A 27 -3.56 -5.50 2.09
N ALA A 28 -2.53 -6.04 2.73
CA ALA A 28 -1.90 -7.27 2.26
C ALA A 28 -1.45 -8.16 3.42
N HIS A 29 -1.19 -9.42 3.08
CA HIS A 29 -0.54 -10.38 3.96
C HIS A 29 0.48 -11.21 3.17
N THR A 30 1.44 -11.79 3.86
CA THR A 30 2.34 -12.83 3.32
C THR A 30 1.83 -14.22 3.71
N ALA A 31 2.40 -15.28 3.13
CA ALA A 31 2.06 -16.66 3.46
C ALA A 31 2.08 -16.94 4.98
N GLY A 32 3.11 -16.46 5.69
CA GLY A 32 3.25 -16.67 7.14
C GLY A 32 2.30 -15.86 8.02
N ALA A 33 1.63 -14.85 7.47
CA ALA A 33 0.72 -13.95 8.19
C ALA A 33 -0.73 -14.02 7.69
N ARG A 34 -1.05 -15.01 6.84
CA ARG A 34 -2.36 -15.11 6.21
C ARG A 34 -3.43 -15.49 7.26
N PRO A 35 -4.52 -14.71 7.40
CA PRO A 35 -5.59 -15.04 8.35
C PRO A 35 -6.30 -16.35 7.98
N ALA A 36 -6.56 -17.21 8.97
CA ALA A 36 -7.15 -18.53 8.77
C ALA A 36 -8.54 -18.50 8.10
N PHE A 37 -9.35 -17.48 8.42
CA PHE A 37 -10.71 -17.32 7.90
C PHE A 37 -10.79 -16.39 6.68
N GLY A 38 -9.64 -16.03 6.10
CA GLY A 38 -9.57 -15.06 5.02
C GLY A 38 -9.86 -13.64 5.49
N THR A 39 -10.08 -12.74 4.53
CA THR A 39 -10.15 -11.28 4.78
C THR A 39 -11.26 -10.59 3.98
N LEU A 40 -12.19 -11.37 3.41
CA LEU A 40 -13.31 -10.82 2.66
C LEU A 40 -14.15 -9.92 3.56
N THR A 41 -14.33 -8.67 3.14
CA THR A 41 -14.94 -7.60 3.93
C THR A 41 -15.82 -6.74 3.04
N GLY A 42 -16.99 -6.34 3.54
CA GLY A 42 -17.86 -5.36 2.89
C GLY A 42 -17.67 -3.96 3.45
N TYR A 43 -17.84 -2.93 2.63
CA TYR A 43 -17.88 -1.54 3.06
C TYR A 43 -19.11 -0.82 2.47
N ARG A 44 -19.79 -0.04 3.32
CA ARG A 44 -20.89 0.84 2.92
C ARG A 44 -20.79 2.14 3.70
N ASP A 45 -20.81 3.27 2.99
CA ASP A 45 -20.69 4.61 3.57
C ASP A 45 -19.49 4.76 4.53
N GLY A 46 -18.35 4.17 4.17
CA GLY A 46 -17.12 4.21 4.97
C GLY A 46 -17.08 3.25 6.17
N HIS A 47 -18.13 2.45 6.40
CA HIS A 47 -18.22 1.52 7.52
C HIS A 47 -18.07 0.07 7.07
N GLN A 48 -17.41 -0.72 7.91
CA GLN A 48 -17.30 -2.16 7.69
C GLN A 48 -18.65 -2.85 7.91
N VAL A 49 -19.04 -3.72 6.98
CA VAL A 49 -20.30 -4.49 7.01
C VAL A 49 -20.03 -5.94 6.60
N PRO A 50 -20.95 -6.88 6.88
CA PRO A 50 -20.87 -8.22 6.32
C PRO A 50 -20.73 -8.18 4.79
N ALA A 51 -19.82 -9.00 4.25
CA ALA A 51 -19.59 -9.08 2.81
C ALA A 51 -20.76 -9.79 2.11
N VAL A 52 -21.53 -9.06 1.29
CA VAL A 52 -22.63 -9.61 0.49
C VAL A 52 -22.41 -9.27 -0.99
N PRO A 53 -22.33 -10.26 -1.90
CA PRO A 53 -22.08 -10.05 -3.32
C PRO A 53 -23.36 -9.71 -4.11
N ASP A 54 -24.15 -8.76 -3.62
CA ASP A 54 -25.41 -8.30 -4.23
C ASP A 54 -25.33 -6.86 -4.79
N GLY A 55 -24.15 -6.24 -4.70
CA GLY A 55 -23.91 -4.85 -5.13
C GLY A 55 -24.34 -3.78 -4.12
N SER A 56 -24.81 -4.16 -2.92
CA SER A 56 -25.21 -3.24 -1.86
C SER A 56 -24.04 -2.67 -1.04
N CYS A 57 -22.84 -3.23 -1.20
CA CYS A 57 -21.61 -2.78 -0.55
C CYS A 57 -20.39 -3.06 -1.44
N ASP A 58 -19.33 -2.30 -1.23
CA ASP A 58 -18.03 -2.57 -1.84
C ASP A 58 -17.40 -3.79 -1.18
N LEU A 59 -16.92 -4.73 -1.98
CA LEU A 59 -16.26 -5.93 -1.49
C LEU A 59 -14.75 -5.85 -1.66
N THR A 60 -14.05 -6.23 -0.61
CA THR A 60 -12.59 -6.25 -0.60
C THR A 60 -12.03 -7.44 0.14
N ALA A 61 -10.79 -7.81 -0.19
CA ALA A 61 -10.01 -8.81 0.53
C ALA A 61 -8.53 -8.43 0.46
N HIS A 62 -7.80 -8.72 1.54
CA HIS A 62 -6.36 -8.51 1.60
C HIS A 62 -5.63 -9.30 0.52
N VAL A 63 -4.56 -8.70 0.02
CA VAL A 63 -3.80 -9.26 -1.09
C VAL A 63 -2.66 -10.14 -0.59
N ALA A 64 -2.59 -11.36 -1.14
CA ALA A 64 -1.38 -12.18 -1.11
C ALA A 64 -0.32 -11.59 -2.07
N LEU A 65 0.48 -10.62 -1.61
CA LEU A 65 1.49 -9.98 -2.46
C LEU A 65 2.62 -10.93 -2.83
N ASP A 66 2.95 -11.87 -1.96
CA ASP A 66 3.87 -12.97 -2.20
C ASP A 66 3.44 -13.86 -3.38
N ALA A 67 2.16 -14.25 -3.41
CA ALA A 67 1.60 -15.01 -4.53
C ALA A 67 1.59 -14.20 -5.82
N CYS A 68 1.39 -12.87 -5.73
CA CYS A 68 1.47 -12.00 -6.89
C CYS A 68 2.89 -11.84 -7.42
N ALA A 69 3.88 -11.72 -6.54
CA ALA A 69 5.29 -11.68 -6.91
C ALA A 69 5.70 -12.99 -7.60
N ALA A 70 5.36 -14.14 -7.00
CA ALA A 70 5.61 -15.46 -7.58
C ALA A 70 4.94 -15.62 -8.96
N ALA A 71 3.74 -15.08 -9.13
CA ALA A 71 3.01 -15.14 -10.39
C ALA A 71 3.61 -14.28 -11.51
N LEU A 72 4.56 -13.37 -11.24
CA LEU A 72 5.27 -12.60 -12.27
C LEU A 72 6.33 -13.43 -13.00
N GLY A 73 6.77 -14.54 -12.40
CA GLY A 73 7.82 -15.41 -12.94
C GLY A 73 9.21 -15.07 -12.37
N PRO A 74 10.16 -16.02 -12.44
CA PRO A 74 11.47 -15.90 -11.81
C PRO A 74 12.39 -14.85 -12.47
N ASP A 75 12.13 -14.50 -13.73
CA ASP A 75 12.94 -13.56 -14.49
C ASP A 75 12.61 -12.08 -14.18
N VAL A 76 11.53 -11.84 -13.42
CA VAL A 76 11.15 -10.50 -12.98
C VAL A 76 11.72 -10.26 -11.59
N GLU A 77 12.65 -9.31 -11.48
CA GLU A 77 13.12 -8.87 -10.17
C GLU A 77 11.97 -8.24 -9.39
N THR A 78 11.74 -8.72 -8.17
CA THR A 78 10.69 -8.20 -7.30
C THR A 78 11.20 -7.88 -5.91
N LYS A 79 10.62 -6.84 -5.30
CA LYS A 79 10.86 -6.47 -3.90
C LYS A 79 9.54 -6.33 -3.18
N LEU A 80 9.42 -7.04 -2.06
CA LEU A 80 8.35 -6.89 -1.10
C LEU A 80 8.82 -6.05 0.09
N THR A 81 8.01 -5.10 0.52
CA THR A 81 8.26 -4.27 1.71
C THR A 81 6.93 -3.74 2.26
N THR A 82 6.99 -2.95 3.33
CA THR A 82 5.82 -2.26 3.87
C THR A 82 5.80 -0.80 3.41
N GLN A 83 4.63 -0.17 3.43
CA GLN A 83 4.48 1.26 3.14
C GLN A 83 5.36 2.10 4.05
N ARG A 84 5.40 1.77 5.35
CA ARG A 84 6.27 2.45 6.31
C ARG A 84 7.73 2.41 5.89
N GLU A 85 8.25 1.22 5.58
CA GLU A 85 9.66 1.05 5.23
C GLU A 85 10.00 1.75 3.92
N PHE A 86 9.14 1.62 2.92
CA PHE A 86 9.32 2.27 1.63
C PHE A 86 9.33 3.79 1.74
N LEU A 87 8.31 4.37 2.38
CA LEU A 87 8.20 5.83 2.53
C LEU A 87 9.33 6.41 3.39
N ARG A 88 9.76 5.70 4.44
CA ARG A 88 10.94 6.11 5.23
C ARG A 88 12.21 6.10 4.39
N GLY A 89 12.37 5.10 3.52
CA GLY A 89 13.47 5.05 2.55
C GLY A 89 13.48 6.24 1.58
N LEU A 90 12.31 6.83 1.31
CA LEU A 90 12.16 8.06 0.52
C LEU A 90 12.32 9.36 1.36
N GLY A 91 12.59 9.26 2.65
CA GLY A 91 12.76 10.42 3.53
C GLY A 91 11.47 10.97 4.15
N PHE A 92 10.33 10.27 4.03
CA PHE A 92 9.12 10.65 4.76
C PHE A 92 9.33 10.44 6.26
N SER A 93 9.17 11.52 7.03
CA SER A 93 9.32 11.51 8.48
C SER A 93 8.09 12.13 9.13
N GLY A 94 7.57 11.43 10.15
CA GLY A 94 6.52 11.93 11.03
C GLY A 94 7.04 12.77 12.19
N SER A 95 8.35 13.08 12.23
CA SER A 95 8.94 13.92 13.27
C SER A 95 8.32 15.31 13.24
N ARG A 96 7.94 15.81 14.41
CA ARG A 96 7.38 17.16 14.54
C ARG A 96 8.45 18.20 14.15
N PRO A 97 8.05 19.28 13.46
CA PRO A 97 8.94 20.42 13.21
C PRO A 97 9.37 21.09 14.53
N ASP A 98 10.45 21.85 14.48
CA ASP A 98 10.95 22.59 15.64
C ASP A 98 9.88 23.57 16.15
N LEU A 99 9.59 23.49 17.45
CA LEU A 99 8.60 24.33 18.10
C LEU A 99 8.96 25.81 18.04
N ALA A 100 10.24 26.18 17.95
CA ALA A 100 10.65 27.57 17.81
C ALA A 100 10.03 28.25 16.57
N GLN A 101 9.77 27.48 15.50
CA GLN A 101 9.11 27.99 14.29
C GLN A 101 7.68 28.45 14.57
N ALA A 102 6.99 27.92 15.59
CA ALA A 102 5.65 28.36 15.93
C ALA A 102 5.60 29.85 16.32
N THR A 103 6.72 30.41 16.77
CA THR A 103 6.86 31.83 17.11
C THR A 103 7.43 32.66 15.95
N THR A 104 8.46 32.15 15.26
CA THR A 104 9.19 32.91 14.22
C THR A 104 8.56 32.82 12.82
N ASP A 105 7.86 31.72 12.51
CA ASP A 105 7.09 31.50 11.28
C ASP A 105 5.88 30.58 11.56
N PRO A 106 4.81 31.11 12.18
CA PRO A 106 3.66 30.30 12.59
C PRO A 106 2.99 29.56 11.42
N VAL A 107 2.91 30.19 10.24
CA VAL A 107 2.29 29.59 9.05
C VAL A 107 3.17 28.48 8.49
N GLY A 108 4.49 28.68 8.43
CA GLY A 108 5.44 27.64 8.05
C GLY A 108 5.44 26.46 9.02
N TYR A 109 5.36 26.72 10.33
CA TYR A 109 5.22 25.69 11.35
C TYR A 109 3.97 24.84 11.14
N LEU A 110 2.79 25.45 10.96
CA LEU A 110 1.54 24.71 10.74
C LEU A 110 1.59 23.87 9.46
N ARG A 111 2.17 24.40 8.37
CA ARG A 111 2.37 23.64 7.12
C ARG A 111 3.32 22.46 7.33
N ALA A 112 4.42 22.65 8.06
CA ALA A 112 5.37 21.59 8.36
C ALA A 112 4.75 20.53 9.28
N LEU A 113 3.97 20.95 10.28
CA LEU A 113 3.28 20.06 11.20
C LEU A 113 2.23 19.23 10.48
N SER A 114 1.43 19.83 9.59
CA SER A 114 0.45 19.11 8.77
C SER A 114 1.11 18.02 7.91
N ARG A 115 2.24 18.32 7.25
CA ARG A 115 3.02 17.32 6.51
C ARG A 115 3.57 16.21 7.40
N ALA A 116 4.11 16.57 8.57
CA ALA A 116 4.63 15.60 9.53
C ALA A 116 3.52 14.68 10.05
N SER A 117 2.33 15.21 10.37
CA SER A 117 1.18 14.41 10.79
C SER A 117 0.72 13.43 9.71
N ALA A 118 0.61 13.87 8.46
CA ALA A 118 0.26 12.98 7.35
C ALA A 118 1.32 11.88 7.14
N ALA A 119 2.62 12.23 7.22
CA ALA A 119 3.70 11.25 7.13
C ALA A 119 3.70 10.27 8.31
N ALA A 120 3.34 10.73 9.51
CA ALA A 120 3.20 9.86 10.69
C ALA A 120 2.07 8.85 10.48
N GLU A 121 0.91 9.28 9.98
CA GLU A 121 -0.23 8.41 9.67
C GLU A 121 0.12 7.38 8.58
N LEU A 122 0.71 7.82 7.47
CA LEU A 122 1.14 6.94 6.37
C LEU A 122 2.21 5.92 6.78
N THR A 123 2.93 6.16 7.88
CA THR A 123 4.02 5.30 8.35
C THR A 123 3.73 4.61 9.70
N ASP A 124 2.51 4.71 10.21
CA ASP A 124 2.07 4.01 11.42
C ASP A 124 1.97 2.49 11.16
N ARG A 125 2.64 1.68 12.00
CA ARG A 125 2.64 0.21 11.88
C ARG A 125 1.30 -0.42 12.22
N ALA A 126 0.48 0.24 13.05
CA ALA A 126 -0.85 -0.25 13.39
C ALA A 126 -1.92 0.24 12.40
N GLY A 127 -1.56 1.17 11.52
CA GLY A 127 -2.43 1.78 10.51
C GLY A 127 -1.89 1.62 9.10
N LEU A 128 -1.90 2.73 8.33
CA LEU A 128 -1.60 2.72 6.90
C LEU A 128 -0.17 2.26 6.59
N GLY A 129 0.78 2.44 7.51
CA GLY A 129 2.15 1.97 7.34
C GLY A 129 2.29 0.46 7.23
N ALA A 130 1.26 -0.30 7.63
CA ALA A 130 1.21 -1.77 7.49
C ALA A 130 0.84 -2.24 6.07
N PHE A 131 0.42 -1.34 5.17
CA PHE A 131 0.12 -1.70 3.79
C PHE A 131 1.34 -2.35 3.14
N GLY A 132 1.11 -3.39 2.35
CA GLY A 132 2.18 -4.08 1.65
C GLY A 132 2.49 -3.40 0.32
N TRP A 133 3.77 -3.39 -0.03
CA TRP A 133 4.28 -2.88 -1.30
C TRP A 133 4.97 -4.01 -2.07
N LEU A 134 4.59 -4.17 -3.33
CA LEU A 134 5.30 -5.01 -4.30
C LEU A 134 5.85 -4.10 -5.40
N LEU A 135 7.17 -4.09 -5.55
CA LEU A 135 7.86 -3.49 -6.68
C LEU A 135 8.28 -4.61 -7.62
N ALA A 136 8.07 -4.43 -8.91
CA ALA A 136 8.53 -5.31 -9.98
C ALA A 136 9.31 -4.49 -11.00
N PHE A 137 10.51 -4.93 -11.35
CA PHE A 137 11.43 -4.20 -12.22
C PHE A 137 11.57 -4.89 -13.58
N SER A 138 11.77 -4.09 -14.63
CA SER A 138 12.02 -4.56 -15.99
C SER A 138 13.13 -3.71 -16.62
N GLY A 139 14.11 -4.34 -17.27
CA GLY A 139 15.15 -3.67 -18.04
C GLY A 139 16.09 -2.76 -17.23
N CYS A 140 16.25 -3.05 -15.93
CA CYS A 140 17.17 -2.36 -15.02
C CYS A 140 18.60 -2.89 -15.13
#